data_AF-A0A6P5SSQ7-F1
#
_entry.id   AF-A0A6P5SSQ7-F1
#
_cell.length_a   1.000
_cell.length_b   1.000
_cell.length_c   1.000
_cell.angle_alpha   90.00
_cell.angle_beta   90.00
_cell.angle_gamma   90.00
#
_symmetry.space_group_name_H-M   'P 1'
#
loop_
_entity.id
_entity.type
_entity.pdbx_description
1 polymer ?
#
loop_
_entity_poly.entity_id
_entity_poly.type
_entity_poly.pdbx_seq_one_letter_code
_entity_poly.pdbx_strand_id
1 'polypeptide(L)'
;MAASMAEDLQRTVMQSTDSAIRSARSLQHHLPQYVEKAVSDYRTYENAFFTKIKEGLMSARENPASTLGIGLTAAFLLLPGPRRFFIRQTFSRLQSEEAQFVRAEKNVKELNLSVDLMKKESKKLLERALLAEKDMKYGQTDLMDVGSQIQSLSKSVHKVESQAADLMDGLREIPNREALKLRAEVASMASVLKRQRSVLDKRIMKISELGLPV
;
A
#
# COMPACT_ATOMS: atom_id res chain seq x y z
N MET A 1 69.28 2.59 17.36
CA MET A 1 68.65 3.40 16.29
C MET A 1 67.12 3.39 16.37
N ALA A 2 66.44 2.26 16.63
CA ALA A 2 64.97 2.26 16.74
C ALA A 2 64.41 3.05 17.95
N ALA A 3 65.10 3.01 19.10
CA ALA A 3 64.64 3.69 20.32
C ALA A 3 64.69 5.22 20.22
N SER A 4 65.72 5.79 19.58
CA SER A 4 65.85 7.24 19.40
C SER A 4 64.80 7.81 18.45
N MET A 5 64.40 7.06 17.41
CA MET A 5 63.36 7.49 16.49
C MET A 5 61.97 7.50 17.13
N ALA A 6 61.70 6.59 18.08
CA ALA A 6 60.45 6.57 18.82
C ALA A 6 60.32 7.77 19.77
N GLU A 7 61.40 8.17 20.44
CA GLU A 7 61.42 9.33 21.33
C GLU A 7 61.25 10.66 20.57
N ASP A 8 61.87 10.82 19.40
CA ASP A 8 61.71 12.02 18.57
C ASP A 8 60.30 12.13 17.98
N LEU A 9 59.67 10.99 17.63
CA LEU A 9 58.28 10.97 17.18
C LEU A 9 57.34 11.41 18.30
N GLN A 10 57.55 10.92 19.52
CA GLN A 10 56.75 11.25 20.69
C GLN A 10 56.88 12.73 21.07
N ARG A 11 58.10 13.30 20.97
CA ARG A 11 58.33 14.75 21.16
C ARG A 11 57.65 15.59 20.09
N THR A 12 57.70 15.16 18.82
CA THR A 12 57.06 15.87 17.71
C THR A 12 55.54 15.86 17.85
N VAL A 13 54.95 14.74 18.27
CA VAL A 13 53.51 14.63 18.54
C VAL A 13 53.11 15.51 19.71
N MET A 14 53.86 15.51 20.82
CA MET A 14 53.57 16.39 21.97
C MET A 14 53.64 17.88 21.61
N GLN A 15 54.63 18.29 20.82
CA GLN A 15 54.74 19.67 20.35
C GLN A 15 53.62 20.05 19.37
N SER A 16 53.19 19.11 18.53
CA SER A 16 52.04 19.28 17.64
C SER A 16 50.73 19.43 18.43
N THR A 17 50.53 18.63 19.48
CA THR A 17 49.35 18.77 20.36
C THR A 17 49.37 20.08 21.15
N ASP A 18 50.52 20.50 21.68
CA ASP A 18 50.62 21.76 22.43
C ASP A 18 50.45 22.99 21.55
N SER A 19 50.91 22.94 20.30
CA SER A 19 50.70 24.01 19.32
C SER A 19 49.25 24.07 18.84
N ALA A 20 48.58 22.93 18.67
CA ALA A 20 47.15 22.86 18.37
C ALA A 20 46.27 23.37 19.53
N ILE A 21 46.64 23.08 20.78
CA ILE A 21 45.92 23.60 21.97
C ILE A 21 46.14 25.11 22.11
N ARG A 22 47.35 25.62 21.83
CA ARG A 22 47.63 27.06 21.82
C ARG A 22 46.89 27.79 20.70
N SER A 23 46.82 27.21 19.50
CA SER A 23 46.07 27.79 18.38
C SER A 23 44.56 27.76 18.61
N ALA A 24 44.03 26.71 19.25
CA ALA A 24 42.62 26.65 19.65
C ALA A 24 42.28 27.71 20.71
N ARG A 25 43.16 27.93 21.71
CA ARG A 25 42.97 28.98 22.73
C ARG A 25 43.10 30.39 22.15
N SER A 26 44.02 30.65 21.22
CA SER A 26 44.11 31.95 20.55
C SER A 26 42.87 32.21 19.71
N LEU A 27 42.36 31.20 18.98
CA LEU A 27 41.07 31.31 18.30
C LEU A 27 39.93 31.61 19.27
N GLN A 28 39.89 30.98 20.44
CA GLN A 28 38.86 31.24 21.45
C GLN A 28 38.89 32.67 22.01
N HIS A 29 40.08 33.28 22.13
CA HIS A 29 40.23 34.67 22.56
C HIS A 29 39.95 35.70 21.44
N HIS A 30 40.16 35.36 20.18
CA HIS A 30 39.90 36.26 19.03
C HIS A 30 38.52 36.07 18.40
N LEU A 31 37.84 34.95 18.67
CA LEU A 31 36.48 34.67 18.21
C LEU A 31 35.47 35.78 18.59
N PRO A 32 35.46 36.34 19.81
CA PRO A 32 34.57 37.45 20.14
C PRO A 32 34.80 38.67 19.26
N GLN A 33 36.05 39.01 18.93
CA GLN A 33 36.39 40.14 18.07
C GLN A 33 36.00 39.90 16.61
N TYR A 34 36.15 38.68 16.09
CA TYR A 34 35.68 38.34 14.73
C TYR A 34 34.16 38.31 14.65
N VAL A 35 33.48 37.83 15.68
CA VAL A 35 32.01 37.84 15.76
C VAL A 35 31.50 39.28 15.89
N GLU A 36 32.12 40.10 16.75
CA GLU A 36 31.76 41.52 16.87
C GLU A 36 32.00 42.28 15.57
N LYS A 37 33.11 42.01 14.87
CA LYS A 37 33.40 42.61 13.56
C LYS A 37 32.44 42.13 12.47
N ALA A 38 32.13 40.84 12.43
CA ALA A 38 31.13 40.31 11.49
C ALA A 38 29.73 40.86 11.79
N VAL A 39 29.37 41.03 13.05
CA VAL A 39 28.11 41.64 13.47
C VAL A 39 28.09 43.13 13.15
N SER A 40 29.20 43.87 13.35
CA SER A 40 29.28 45.28 12.98
C SER A 40 29.20 45.46 11.47
N ASP A 41 29.95 44.65 10.71
CA ASP A 41 29.93 44.69 9.25
C ASP A 41 28.53 44.34 8.74
N TYR A 42 27.90 43.29 9.28
CA TYR A 42 26.52 42.92 8.98
C TYR A 42 25.54 44.05 9.28
N ARG A 43 25.63 44.68 10.46
CA ARG A 43 24.76 45.82 10.82
C ARG A 43 25.00 47.02 9.92
N THR A 44 26.23 47.22 9.43
CA THR A 44 26.56 48.31 8.51
C THR A 44 25.91 48.05 7.15
N TYR A 45 25.98 46.81 6.64
CA TYR A 45 25.27 46.41 5.43
C TYR A 45 23.76 46.46 5.58
N GLU A 46 23.24 46.02 6.73
CA GLU A 46 21.81 46.04 7.05
C GLU A 46 21.29 47.50 7.07
N ASN A 47 22.00 48.40 7.76
CA ASN A 47 21.66 49.82 7.79
C ASN A 47 21.79 50.47 6.41
N ALA A 48 22.82 50.14 5.63
CA ALA A 48 22.97 50.64 4.26
C ALA A 48 21.84 50.14 3.33
N PHE A 49 21.44 48.88 3.49
CA PHE A 49 20.35 48.27 2.75
C PHE A 49 19.01 48.92 3.09
N PHE A 50 18.69 49.07 4.38
CA PHE A 50 17.44 49.71 4.79
C PHE A 50 17.40 51.21 4.50
N THR A 51 18.53 51.92 4.59
CA THR A 51 18.59 53.33 4.18
C THR A 51 18.38 53.46 2.67
N LYS A 52 18.97 52.58 1.85
CA LYS A 52 18.74 52.55 0.40
C LYS A 52 17.31 52.16 0.02
N ILE A 53 16.69 51.22 0.75
CA ILE A 53 15.27 50.91 0.56
C ILE A 53 14.40 52.11 0.94
N LYS A 54 14.69 52.79 2.04
CA LYS A 54 13.94 53.97 2.49
C LYS A 54 14.08 55.13 1.51
N GLU A 55 15.29 55.35 0.98
CA GLU A 55 15.58 56.33 -0.07
C GLU A 55 14.86 55.96 -1.38
N GLY A 56 14.90 54.69 -1.76
CA GLY A 56 14.14 54.16 -2.90
C GLY A 56 12.63 54.27 -2.72
N LEU A 57 12.11 54.13 -1.49
CA LEU A 57 10.68 54.28 -1.15
C LEU A 57 10.24 55.75 -1.16
N MET A 58 11.12 56.66 -0.73
CA MET A 58 10.89 58.10 -0.84
C MET A 58 10.93 58.55 -2.31
N SER A 59 11.89 58.07 -3.10
CA SER A 59 11.99 58.32 -4.55
C SER A 59 10.82 57.69 -5.33
N ALA A 60 10.33 56.55 -4.84
CA ALA A 60 9.15 55.87 -5.36
C ALA A 60 7.85 56.68 -5.20
N ARG A 61 7.75 57.45 -4.10
CA ARG A 61 6.63 58.37 -3.85
C ARG A 61 6.62 59.53 -4.86
N GLU A 62 7.79 59.94 -5.34
CA GLU A 62 7.96 61.03 -6.31
C GLU A 62 7.68 60.55 -7.74
N ASN A 63 7.91 59.27 -8.04
CA ASN A 63 7.65 58.66 -9.35
C ASN A 63 6.76 57.42 -9.21
N PRO A 64 5.42 57.59 -9.11
CA PRO A 64 4.51 56.47 -8.86
C PRO A 64 4.50 55.43 -10.00
N ALA A 65 4.78 55.84 -11.24
CA ALA A 65 4.78 54.95 -12.40
C ALA A 65 5.96 53.97 -12.43
N SER A 66 7.17 54.40 -12.06
CA SER A 66 8.37 53.54 -12.05
C SER A 66 8.34 52.54 -10.88
N THR A 67 7.80 52.95 -9.75
CA THR A 67 7.62 52.13 -8.53
C THR A 67 6.71 50.94 -8.78
N LEU A 68 5.61 51.12 -9.51
CA LEU A 68 4.71 50.04 -9.85
C LEU A 68 5.43 48.95 -10.67
N GLY A 69 6.29 49.33 -11.61
CA GLY A 69 7.08 48.38 -12.40
C GLY A 69 8.12 47.60 -11.57
N ILE A 70 8.88 48.30 -10.73
CA ILE A 70 9.90 47.68 -9.87
C ILE A 70 9.24 46.79 -8.81
N GLY A 71 8.13 47.24 -8.22
CA GLY A 71 7.35 46.48 -7.24
C GLY A 71 6.76 45.20 -7.84
N LEU A 72 6.20 45.27 -9.05
CA LEU A 72 5.66 44.10 -9.74
C LEU A 72 6.73 43.07 -10.09
N THR A 73 7.88 43.51 -10.60
CA THR A 73 9.00 42.61 -10.94
C THR A 73 9.64 41.97 -9.70
N ALA A 74 9.83 42.74 -8.63
CA ALA A 74 10.32 42.21 -7.36
C ALA A 74 9.32 41.23 -6.73
N ALA A 75 8.02 41.54 -6.76
CA ALA A 75 6.97 40.63 -6.31
C ALA A 75 6.99 39.30 -7.10
N PHE A 76 7.20 39.36 -8.40
CA PHE A 76 7.26 38.16 -9.25
C PHE A 76 8.49 37.27 -8.96
N LEU A 77 9.61 37.84 -8.51
CA LEU A 77 10.80 37.07 -8.11
C LEU A 77 10.71 36.52 -6.68
N LEU A 78 10.08 37.25 -5.76
CA LEU A 78 10.00 36.87 -4.35
C LEU A 78 8.87 35.89 -4.05
N LEU A 79 7.78 35.91 -4.83
CA LEU A 79 6.66 35.00 -4.63
C LEU A 79 7.07 33.54 -4.94
N PRO A 80 6.69 32.56 -4.08
CA PRO A 80 7.17 31.19 -4.18
C PRO A 80 6.71 30.45 -5.45
N GLY A 81 5.55 30.81 -5.99
CA GLY A 81 5.01 30.24 -7.24
C GLY A 81 5.84 30.61 -8.48
N PRO A 82 5.90 31.89 -8.87
CA PRO A 82 6.64 32.33 -10.05
C PRO A 82 8.14 32.03 -9.95
N ARG A 83 8.76 32.17 -8.76
CA ARG A 83 10.16 31.75 -8.54
C ARG A 83 10.41 30.29 -8.93
N ARG A 84 9.53 29.37 -8.49
CA ARG A 84 9.67 27.92 -8.78
C ARG A 84 9.42 27.63 -10.27
N PHE A 85 8.52 28.38 -10.89
CA PHE A 85 8.26 28.31 -12.33
C PHE A 85 9.49 28.73 -13.15
N PHE A 86 10.12 29.86 -12.85
CA PHE A 86 11.35 30.29 -13.53
C PHE A 86 12.47 29.30 -13.32
N ILE A 87 12.70 28.83 -12.08
CA ILE A 87 13.78 27.86 -11.81
C ILE A 87 13.57 26.57 -12.62
N ARG A 88 12.34 26.06 -12.70
CA ARG A 88 12.03 24.90 -13.53
C ARG A 88 12.24 25.19 -15.01
N GLN A 89 11.80 26.33 -15.52
CA GLN A 89 11.87 26.63 -16.94
C GLN A 89 13.28 26.99 -17.43
N THR A 90 14.08 27.68 -16.62
CA THR A 90 15.42 28.13 -17.00
C THR A 90 16.48 27.07 -16.70
N PHE A 91 16.48 26.46 -15.51
CA PHE A 91 17.47 25.43 -15.17
C PHE A 91 17.15 24.06 -15.77
N SER A 92 15.91 23.77 -16.18
CA SER A 92 15.62 22.54 -16.94
C SER A 92 16.24 22.57 -18.34
N ARG A 93 16.46 23.75 -18.92
CA ARG A 93 17.12 23.92 -20.23
C ARG A 93 18.65 23.84 -20.15
N LEU A 94 19.21 23.93 -18.94
CA LEU A 94 20.65 23.87 -18.68
C LEU A 94 21.12 22.46 -18.30
N GLN A 95 20.22 21.47 -18.25
CA GLN A 95 20.63 20.07 -18.09
C GLN A 95 21.32 19.61 -19.37
N SER A 96 22.61 19.25 -19.25
CA SER A 96 23.38 18.64 -20.35
C SER A 96 22.60 17.48 -20.97
N GLU A 97 22.62 17.37 -22.29
CA GLU A 97 22.01 16.28 -23.05
C GLU A 97 22.48 14.91 -22.54
N GLU A 98 23.75 14.82 -22.11
CA GLU A 98 24.33 13.64 -21.49
C GLU A 98 23.65 13.27 -20.16
N ALA A 99 23.33 14.26 -19.33
CA ALA A 99 22.65 14.02 -18.05
C ALA A 99 21.20 13.57 -18.25
N GLN A 100 20.53 14.09 -19.29
CA GLN A 100 19.19 13.64 -19.67
C GLN A 100 19.22 12.22 -20.24
N PHE A 101 20.22 11.89 -21.06
CA PHE A 101 20.41 10.56 -21.64
C PHE A 101 20.72 9.52 -20.57
N VAL A 102 21.66 9.78 -19.66
CA VAL A 102 21.98 8.87 -18.54
C VAL A 102 20.75 8.63 -17.66
N ARG A 103 19.94 9.66 -17.43
CA ARG A 103 18.67 9.53 -16.69
C ARG A 103 17.66 8.67 -17.46
N ALA A 104 17.53 8.88 -18.77
CA ALA A 104 16.66 8.07 -19.62
C ALA A 104 17.11 6.59 -19.64
N GLU A 105 18.41 6.33 -19.78
CA GLU A 105 18.99 4.99 -19.78
C GLU A 105 18.71 4.27 -18.45
N LYS A 106 18.91 4.96 -17.31
CA LYS A 106 18.55 4.43 -15.99
C LYS A 106 17.07 4.08 -15.91
N ASN A 107 16.19 4.98 -16.35
CA ASN A 107 14.74 4.74 -16.33
C ASN A 107 14.34 3.56 -17.22
N VAL A 108 14.96 3.40 -18.39
CA VAL A 108 14.73 2.25 -19.28
C VAL A 108 15.18 0.95 -18.63
N LYS A 109 16.34 0.93 -17.95
CA LYS A 109 16.82 -0.25 -17.21
C LYS A 109 15.87 -0.62 -16.07
N GLU A 110 15.43 0.36 -15.29
CA GLU A 110 14.46 0.16 -14.20
C GLU A 110 13.11 -0.36 -14.75
N LEU A 111 12.64 0.22 -15.85
CA LEU A 111 11.41 -0.20 -16.50
C LEU A 111 11.52 -1.65 -17.02
N ASN A 112 12.64 -2.01 -17.66
CA ASN A 112 12.86 -3.38 -18.14
C ASN A 112 12.80 -4.40 -16.98
N LEU A 113 13.45 -4.10 -15.85
CA LEU A 113 13.37 -4.95 -14.66
C LEU A 113 11.93 -5.08 -14.15
N SER A 114 11.19 -3.96 -14.09
CA SER A 114 9.79 -3.98 -13.65
C SER A 114 8.91 -4.81 -14.60
N VAL A 115 9.11 -4.69 -15.92
CA VAL A 115 8.38 -5.44 -16.93
C VAL A 115 8.69 -6.93 -16.84
N ASP A 116 9.94 -7.31 -16.60
CA ASP A 116 10.32 -8.71 -16.45
C ASP A 116 9.76 -9.35 -15.18
N LEU A 117 9.71 -8.60 -14.07
CA LEU A 117 9.02 -9.03 -12.87
C LEU A 117 7.52 -9.19 -13.12
N MET A 118 6.88 -8.19 -13.74
CA MET A 118 5.45 -8.24 -14.09
C MET A 118 5.13 -9.41 -15.02
N LYS A 119 6.00 -9.73 -15.99
CA LYS A 119 5.83 -10.91 -16.87
C LYS A 119 5.90 -12.23 -16.09
N LYS A 120 6.77 -12.34 -15.10
CA LYS A 120 6.87 -13.55 -14.27
C LYS A 120 5.66 -13.69 -13.34
N GLU A 121 5.27 -12.60 -12.70
CA GLU A 121 4.10 -12.57 -11.82
C GLU A 121 2.80 -12.82 -12.60
N SER A 122 2.65 -12.22 -13.80
CA SER A 122 1.48 -12.44 -14.63
C SER A 122 1.34 -13.89 -15.07
N LYS A 123 2.43 -14.54 -15.51
CA LYS A 123 2.43 -15.99 -15.81
C LYS A 123 1.98 -16.82 -14.61
N LYS A 124 2.55 -16.55 -13.43
CA LYS A 124 2.20 -17.26 -12.19
C LYS A 124 0.73 -17.07 -11.81
N LEU A 125 0.20 -15.85 -11.96
CA LEU A 125 -1.20 -15.54 -11.67
C LEU A 125 -2.15 -16.20 -12.68
N LEU A 126 -1.79 -16.19 -13.96
CA LEU A 126 -2.57 -16.87 -15.01
C LEU A 126 -2.61 -18.38 -14.79
N GLU A 127 -1.49 -19.01 -14.48
CA GLU A 127 -1.44 -20.45 -14.16
C GLU A 127 -2.32 -20.79 -12.94
N ARG A 128 -2.28 -19.96 -11.89
CA ARG A 128 -3.15 -20.12 -10.72
C ARG A 128 -4.62 -19.93 -11.05
N ALA A 129 -4.95 -18.95 -11.88
CA ALA A 129 -6.32 -18.70 -12.32
C ALA A 129 -6.86 -19.87 -13.16
N LEU A 130 -6.06 -20.42 -14.08
CA LEU A 130 -6.42 -21.59 -14.88
C LEU A 130 -6.63 -22.84 -14.01
N LEU A 131 -5.77 -23.05 -13.00
CA LEU A 131 -5.94 -24.15 -12.06
C LEU A 131 -7.21 -23.98 -11.22
N ALA A 132 -7.46 -22.77 -10.70
CA ALA A 132 -8.69 -22.47 -9.96
C ALA A 132 -9.94 -22.65 -10.84
N GLU A 133 -9.92 -22.22 -12.10
CA GLU A 133 -11.02 -22.44 -13.05
C GLU A 133 -11.28 -23.94 -13.27
N LYS A 134 -10.21 -24.72 -13.45
CA LYS A 134 -10.28 -26.17 -13.59
C LYS A 134 -10.94 -26.79 -12.36
N ASP A 135 -10.45 -26.48 -11.16
CA ASP A 135 -10.97 -27.01 -9.90
C ASP A 135 -12.43 -26.59 -9.65
N MET A 136 -12.80 -25.36 -10.01
CA MET A 136 -14.18 -24.88 -9.95
C MET A 136 -15.10 -25.69 -10.87
N LYS A 137 -14.68 -25.97 -12.11
CA LYS A 137 -15.46 -26.80 -13.05
C LYS A 137 -15.63 -28.22 -12.51
N TYR A 138 -14.57 -28.84 -12.00
CA TYR A 138 -14.66 -30.16 -11.39
C TYR A 138 -15.59 -30.17 -10.16
N GLY A 139 -15.42 -29.21 -9.26
CA GLY A 139 -16.28 -29.07 -8.07
C GLY A 139 -17.75 -28.83 -8.44
N GLN A 140 -18.00 -28.06 -9.51
CA GLN A 140 -19.36 -27.87 -10.04
C GLN A 140 -19.96 -29.18 -10.54
N THR A 141 -19.22 -29.96 -11.33
CA THR A 141 -19.70 -31.25 -11.84
C THR A 141 -19.93 -32.27 -10.73
N ASP A 142 -19.04 -32.33 -9.75
CA ASP A 142 -19.16 -33.23 -8.59
C ASP A 142 -20.38 -32.86 -7.73
N LEU A 143 -20.59 -31.57 -7.47
CA LEU A 143 -21.75 -31.10 -6.73
C LEU A 143 -23.07 -31.35 -7.47
N MET A 144 -23.06 -31.28 -8.81
CA MET A 144 -24.22 -31.61 -9.64
C MET A 144 -24.54 -33.12 -9.58
N ASP A 145 -23.53 -33.98 -9.69
CA ASP A 145 -23.72 -35.43 -9.62
C ASP A 145 -24.24 -35.86 -8.24
N VAL A 146 -23.58 -35.40 -7.16
CA VAL A 146 -24.04 -35.65 -5.79
C VAL A 146 -25.43 -35.06 -5.56
N GLY A 147 -25.72 -33.88 -6.13
CA GLY A 147 -27.04 -33.27 -6.07
C GLY A 147 -28.13 -34.13 -6.71
N SER A 148 -27.87 -34.69 -7.89
CA SER A 148 -28.76 -35.64 -8.57
C SER A 148 -28.98 -36.91 -7.73
N GLN A 149 -27.91 -37.45 -7.14
CA GLN A 149 -28.00 -38.61 -6.25
C GLN A 149 -28.87 -38.31 -5.02
N ILE A 150 -28.69 -37.14 -4.37
CA ILE A 150 -29.52 -36.69 -3.24
C ILE A 150 -30.99 -36.54 -3.67
N GLN A 151 -31.25 -36.01 -4.86
CA GLN A 151 -32.61 -35.87 -5.39
C GLN A 151 -33.27 -37.23 -5.62
N SER A 152 -32.56 -38.19 -6.21
CA SER A 152 -33.05 -39.56 -6.39
C SER A 152 -33.32 -40.28 -5.06
N LEU A 153 -32.45 -40.05 -4.06
CA LEU A 153 -32.63 -40.57 -2.71
C LEU A 153 -33.85 -39.94 -2.02
N SER A 154 -34.04 -38.62 -2.14
CA SER A 154 -35.22 -37.94 -1.59
C SER A 154 -36.52 -38.50 -2.18
N LYS A 155 -36.56 -38.72 -3.51
CA LYS A 155 -37.70 -39.39 -4.19
C LYS A 155 -37.93 -40.81 -3.67
N SER A 156 -36.86 -41.56 -3.43
CA SER A 156 -36.94 -42.93 -2.90
C SER A 156 -37.45 -42.95 -1.46
N VAL A 157 -36.94 -42.05 -0.60
CA VAL A 157 -37.41 -41.85 0.78
C VAL A 157 -38.88 -41.44 0.78
N HIS A 158 -39.30 -40.57 -0.12
CA HIS A 158 -40.70 -40.17 -0.24
C HIS A 158 -41.62 -41.35 -0.58
N LYS A 159 -41.18 -42.26 -1.46
CA LYS A 159 -41.94 -43.47 -1.79
C LYS A 159 -42.05 -44.42 -0.59
N VAL A 160 -40.99 -44.58 0.20
CA VAL A 160 -41.03 -45.40 1.42
C VAL A 160 -41.87 -44.72 2.50
N GLU A 161 -41.81 -43.39 2.61
CA GLU A 161 -42.66 -42.58 3.51
C GLU A 161 -44.15 -42.79 3.18
N SER A 162 -44.53 -42.76 1.90
CA SER A 162 -45.92 -43.00 1.50
C SER A 162 -46.36 -44.44 1.78
N GLN A 163 -45.51 -45.43 1.51
CA GLN A 163 -45.81 -46.84 1.85
C GLN A 163 -45.97 -47.05 3.36
N ALA A 164 -45.17 -46.38 4.18
CA ALA A 164 -45.31 -46.41 5.63
C ALA A 164 -46.62 -45.76 6.09
N ALA A 165 -47.04 -44.67 5.43
CA ALA A 165 -48.33 -44.04 5.70
C ALA A 165 -49.51 -44.97 5.34
N ASP A 166 -49.48 -45.57 4.14
CA ASP A 166 -50.49 -46.53 3.70
C ASP A 166 -50.59 -47.74 4.65
N LEU A 167 -49.45 -48.26 5.11
CA LEU A 167 -49.39 -49.34 6.10
C LEU A 167 -49.96 -48.90 7.46
N MET A 168 -49.68 -47.66 7.89
CA MET A 168 -50.22 -47.12 9.14
C MET A 168 -51.75 -47.00 9.09
N ASP A 169 -52.29 -46.57 7.95
CA ASP A 169 -53.74 -46.49 7.73
C ASP A 169 -54.39 -47.87 7.67
N GLY A 170 -53.78 -48.85 7.00
CA GLY A 170 -54.26 -50.24 7.05
C GLY A 170 -54.23 -50.83 8.47
N LEU A 171 -53.17 -50.56 9.24
CA LEU A 171 -53.09 -50.99 10.63
C LEU A 171 -54.14 -50.33 11.52
N ARG A 172 -54.61 -49.11 11.21
CA ARG A 172 -55.65 -48.39 11.97
C ARG A 172 -57.00 -49.10 11.98
N GLU A 173 -57.31 -49.84 10.92
CA GLU A 173 -58.57 -50.57 10.78
C GLU A 173 -58.64 -51.84 11.64
N ILE A 174 -57.50 -52.38 12.07
CA ILE A 174 -57.43 -53.65 12.82
C ILE A 174 -57.41 -53.39 14.33
N PRO A 175 -58.48 -53.73 15.10
CA PRO A 175 -58.55 -53.49 16.54
C PRO A 175 -57.83 -54.58 17.37
N ASN A 176 -56.54 -54.82 17.12
CA ASN A 176 -55.73 -55.82 17.84
C ASN A 176 -54.55 -55.17 18.61
N ARG A 177 -54.15 -55.76 19.74
CA ARG A 177 -53.03 -55.29 20.59
C ARG A 177 -51.68 -55.36 19.88
N GLU A 178 -51.48 -56.37 19.03
CA GLU A 178 -50.27 -56.49 18.21
C GLU A 178 -50.22 -55.42 17.12
N ALA A 179 -51.37 -55.14 16.49
CA ALA A 179 -51.49 -54.04 15.52
C ALA A 179 -51.17 -52.68 16.17
N LEU A 180 -51.57 -52.45 17.42
CA LEU A 180 -51.21 -51.23 18.16
C LEU A 180 -49.69 -51.06 18.34
N LYS A 181 -48.95 -52.14 18.61
CA LYS A 181 -47.48 -52.09 18.69
C LYS A 181 -46.87 -51.73 17.34
N LEU A 182 -47.32 -52.39 16.27
CA LEU A 182 -46.86 -52.11 14.91
C LEU A 182 -47.18 -50.67 14.48
N ARG A 183 -48.34 -50.12 14.86
CA ARG A 183 -48.67 -48.71 14.59
C ARG A 183 -47.67 -47.75 15.21
N ALA A 184 -47.26 -47.99 16.45
CA ALA A 184 -46.26 -47.15 17.12
C ALA A 184 -44.90 -47.22 16.41
N GLU A 185 -44.51 -48.42 15.99
CA GLU A 185 -43.27 -48.64 15.24
C GLU A 185 -43.30 -47.96 13.86
N VAL A 186 -44.35 -48.18 13.07
CA VAL A 186 -44.52 -47.56 11.75
C VAL A 186 -44.62 -46.04 11.86
N ALA A 187 -45.32 -45.50 12.87
CA ALA A 187 -45.38 -44.06 13.11
C ALA A 187 -44.00 -43.47 13.44
N SER A 188 -43.19 -44.19 14.23
CA SER A 188 -41.82 -43.78 14.52
C SER A 188 -40.96 -43.77 13.24
N MET A 189 -41.05 -44.82 12.42
CA MET A 189 -40.33 -44.92 11.14
C MET A 189 -40.74 -43.79 10.17
N ALA A 190 -42.04 -43.54 10.00
CA ALA A 190 -42.54 -42.46 9.16
C ALA A 190 -42.04 -41.09 9.62
N SER A 191 -41.97 -40.85 10.93
CA SER A 191 -41.43 -39.59 11.48
C SER A 191 -39.94 -39.40 11.15
N VAL A 192 -39.15 -40.49 11.18
CA VAL A 192 -37.72 -40.47 10.82
C VAL A 192 -37.55 -40.19 9.33
N LEU A 193 -38.31 -40.89 8.48
CA LEU A 193 -38.26 -40.71 7.02
C LEU A 193 -38.63 -39.28 6.62
N LYS A 194 -39.69 -38.73 7.21
CA LYS A 194 -40.10 -37.33 6.98
C LYS A 194 -39.01 -36.34 7.36
N ARG A 195 -38.35 -36.56 8.51
CA ARG A 195 -37.23 -35.72 8.96
C ARG A 195 -36.04 -35.84 8.00
N GLN A 196 -35.66 -37.05 7.62
CA GLN A 196 -34.57 -37.30 6.67
C GLN A 196 -34.84 -36.61 5.32
N ARG A 197 -36.04 -36.79 4.76
CA ARG A 197 -36.46 -36.12 3.53
C ARG A 197 -36.33 -34.60 3.63
N SER A 198 -36.81 -33.99 4.72
CA SER A 198 -36.70 -32.54 4.91
C SER A 198 -35.25 -32.04 4.94
N VAL A 199 -34.31 -32.86 5.40
CA VAL A 199 -32.87 -32.54 5.40
C VAL A 199 -32.30 -32.65 3.99
N LEU A 200 -32.67 -33.68 3.24
CA LEU A 200 -32.25 -33.86 1.84
C LEU A 200 -32.78 -32.72 0.96
N ASP A 201 -34.06 -32.37 1.09
CA ASP A 201 -34.69 -31.29 0.31
C ASP A 201 -34.05 -29.93 0.61
N LYS A 202 -33.72 -29.65 1.88
CA LYS A 202 -32.94 -28.45 2.26
C LYS A 202 -31.56 -28.43 1.62
N ARG A 203 -30.92 -29.59 1.45
CA ARG A 203 -29.60 -29.67 0.81
C ARG A 203 -29.70 -29.43 -0.70
N ILE A 204 -30.71 -29.98 -1.35
CA ILE A 204 -31.01 -29.74 -2.78
C ILE A 204 -31.26 -28.25 -3.01
N MET A 205 -32.08 -27.62 -2.17
CA MET A 205 -32.36 -26.18 -2.28
C MET A 205 -31.09 -25.34 -2.19
N LYS A 206 -30.18 -25.65 -1.25
CA LYS A 206 -28.87 -24.98 -1.14
C LYS A 206 -28.01 -25.17 -2.38
N ILE A 207 -28.06 -26.33 -3.04
CA ILE A 207 -27.32 -26.57 -4.28
C ILE A 207 -27.93 -25.76 -5.44
N SER A 208 -29.27 -25.70 -5.50
CA SER A 208 -29.99 -24.91 -6.50
C SER A 208 -29.80 -23.39 -6.33
N GLU A 209 -29.70 -22.90 -5.09
CA GLU A 209 -29.36 -21.50 -4.76
C GLU A 209 -27.98 -21.09 -5.29
N LEU A 210 -27.07 -22.05 -5.52
CA LEU A 210 -25.77 -21.80 -6.18
C LEU A 210 -25.88 -21.72 -7.71
N GLY A 211 -27.09 -21.77 -8.27
CA GLY A 211 -27.34 -21.72 -9.72
C GLY A 211 -27.11 -23.04 -10.44
N LEU A 212 -27.00 -24.16 -9.70
CA LEU A 212 -26.78 -25.47 -10.28
C LEU A 212 -28.11 -26.20 -10.53
N PRO A 213 -28.30 -26.80 -11.71
CA PRO A 213 -29.47 -27.63 -11.97
C PRO A 213 -29.30 -28.99 -11.27
N VAL A 214 -30.24 -29.34 -10.39
CA VAL A 214 -30.30 -30.60 -9.64
C VAL A 214 -31.69 -31.20 -9.68
#